data_AF-A0AAJ2LXA0-F1
#
_entry.id   AF-A0AAJ2LXA0-F1
#
_cell.length_a   1.000
_cell.length_b   1.000
_cell.length_c   1.000
_cell.angle_alpha   90.00
_cell.angle_beta   90.00
_cell.angle_gamma   90.00
#
_symmetry.space_group_name_H-M   'P 1'
#
loop_
_entity.id
_entity.type
_entity.pdbx_description
1 polymer ?
#
loop_
_entity_poly.entity_id
_entity_poly.type
_entity_poly.pdbx_seq_one_letter_code
_entity_poly.pdbx_strand_id
1 'polypeptide(L)'
;MNWTVFRRMASAVVVAGALSGVLLSGVQQFQVEKIILKAEEYEKASESAAPAADDHAHEPAAQAAAHEHSHANAHEHEHAHDANAWEPADGAERTGYTVLANVSMAVGFALLLVAAFALSGRQISWRSGLLWGLAGYGVFFVAPSLGLPPEVPGTLAAPLQARQLWWVMTAAMTAASLGLFVFTRGWLWKLAGVLLLVVPHFIGAPQPEVHGSVAPEELAQAFIRATAAANAVFWLALGGLTGFFYRRFG
;
A
#
# COMPACT_ATOMS: atom_id res chain seq x y z
N MET A 1 -19.51 7.18 26.71
CA MET A 1 -18.53 8.25 26.44
C MET A 1 -19.26 9.58 26.32
N ASN A 2 -18.81 10.63 27.00
CA ASN A 2 -19.39 11.98 26.93
C ASN A 2 -19.10 12.60 25.54
N TRP A 3 -20.09 13.26 24.92
CA TRP A 3 -19.98 13.95 23.62
C TRP A 3 -18.74 14.87 23.51
N THR A 4 -18.38 15.56 24.59
CA THR A 4 -17.20 16.45 24.63
C THR A 4 -15.89 15.68 24.54
N VAL A 5 -15.80 14.49 25.14
CA VAL A 5 -14.62 13.60 25.06
C VAL A 5 -14.48 13.04 23.65
N PHE A 6 -15.60 12.57 23.08
CA PHE A 6 -15.62 12.09 21.70
C PHE A 6 -15.15 13.17 20.71
N ARG A 7 -15.68 14.40 20.81
CA ARG A 7 -15.27 15.51 19.93
C ARG A 7 -13.79 15.85 20.06
N ARG A 8 -13.24 15.82 21.27
CA ARG A 8 -11.82 16.08 21.52
C ARG A 8 -10.93 14.98 20.94
N MET A 9 -11.33 13.71 21.07
CA MET A 9 -10.63 12.59 20.43
C MET A 9 -10.69 12.66 18.90
N ALA A 10 -11.84 13.02 18.34
CA ALA A 10 -11.98 13.21 16.89
C ALA A 10 -11.05 14.33 16.38
N SER A 11 -10.98 15.47 17.08
CA SER A 11 -10.03 16.53 16.75
C SER A 11 -8.56 16.08 16.88
N ALA A 12 -8.23 15.30 17.91
CA ALA A 12 -6.89 14.75 18.11
C ALA A 12 -6.44 13.87 16.94
N VAL A 13 -7.34 13.00 16.45
CA VAL A 13 -7.13 12.14 15.30
C VAL A 13 -6.88 12.97 14.04
N VAL A 14 -7.74 13.95 13.76
CA VAL A 14 -7.62 14.79 12.56
C VAL A 14 -6.31 15.56 12.56
N VAL A 15 -5.92 16.15 13.70
CA VAL A 15 -4.66 16.90 13.81
C VAL A 15 -3.44 15.97 13.69
N ALA A 16 -3.44 14.82 14.36
CA ALA A 16 -2.34 13.85 14.26
C ALA A 16 -2.19 13.31 12.83
N GLY A 17 -3.30 12.96 12.19
CA GLY A 17 -3.35 12.49 10.81
C GLY A 17 -2.89 13.56 9.82
N ALA A 18 -3.38 14.80 9.95
CA ALA A 18 -2.97 15.89 9.07
C ALA A 18 -1.47 16.18 9.16
N LEU A 19 -0.93 16.32 10.37
CA LEU A 19 0.50 16.60 10.57
C LEU A 19 1.39 15.48 10.03
N SER A 20 1.04 14.22 10.29
CA SER A 20 1.81 13.07 9.81
C SER A 20 1.67 12.83 8.31
N GLY A 21 0.49 13.08 7.72
CA GLY A 21 0.27 12.99 6.27
C GLY A 21 1.00 14.07 5.47
N VAL A 22 1.03 15.30 5.98
CA VAL A 22 1.84 16.38 5.39
C VAL A 22 3.33 16.05 5.50
N LEU A 23 3.78 15.53 6.65
CA LEU A 23 5.16 15.06 6.81
C LEU A 23 5.52 13.97 5.81
N LEU A 24 4.67 12.95 5.65
CA LEU A 24 4.88 11.87 4.68
C LEU A 24 5.04 12.42 3.25
N SER A 25 4.15 13.35 2.87
CA SER A 25 4.20 13.98 1.55
C SER A 25 5.50 14.75 1.33
N GLY A 26 5.95 15.50 2.34
CA GLY A 26 7.24 16.17 2.31
C GLY A 26 8.41 15.19 2.16
N VAL A 27 8.39 14.07 2.89
CA VAL A 27 9.44 13.03 2.79
C VAL A 27 9.46 12.36 1.41
N GLN A 28 8.29 12.07 0.84
CA GLN A 28 8.17 11.44 -0.48
C GLN A 28 8.74 12.32 -1.60
N GLN A 29 8.50 13.63 -1.55
CA GLN A 29 9.00 14.60 -2.53
C GLN A 29 10.54 14.61 -2.64
N PHE A 30 11.28 14.25 -1.58
CA PHE A 30 12.74 14.29 -1.62
C PHE A 30 13.38 13.15 -2.40
N GLN A 31 12.82 11.94 -2.33
CA GLN A 31 13.42 10.72 -2.89
C GLN A 31 12.43 9.88 -3.67
N VAL A 32 11.28 9.53 -3.08
CA VAL A 32 10.32 8.59 -3.65
C VAL A 32 9.79 9.13 -4.99
N GLU A 33 9.40 10.38 -5.05
CA GLU A 33 8.86 11.00 -6.27
C GLU A 33 9.89 11.10 -7.39
N LYS A 34 11.13 11.45 -7.06
CA LYS A 34 12.22 11.48 -8.06
C LYS A 34 12.49 10.11 -8.66
N ILE A 35 12.38 9.06 -7.85
CA ILE A 35 12.55 7.68 -8.32
C ILE A 35 11.36 7.28 -9.21
N ILE A 36 10.14 7.65 -8.84
CA ILE A 36 8.93 7.41 -9.64
C ILE A 36 9.04 8.09 -11.01
N LEU A 37 9.34 9.39 -11.06
CA LEU A 37 9.48 10.12 -12.32
C LEU A 37 10.55 9.50 -13.23
N LYS A 38 11.67 9.06 -12.65
CA LYS A 38 12.71 8.36 -13.40
C LYS A 38 12.24 6.98 -13.91
N ALA A 39 11.41 6.26 -13.15
CA ALA A 39 10.85 4.99 -13.60
C ALA A 39 9.85 5.18 -14.74
N GLU A 40 9.01 6.23 -14.67
CA GLU A 40 8.06 6.60 -15.72
C GLU A 40 8.75 6.90 -17.06
N GLU A 41 9.98 7.45 -17.06
CA GLU A 41 10.77 7.63 -18.28
C GLU A 41 11.12 6.30 -18.97
N TYR A 42 11.43 5.25 -18.20
CA TYR A 42 11.71 3.91 -18.76
C TYR A 42 10.44 3.26 -19.30
N GLU A 43 9.31 3.43 -18.62
CA GLU A 43 8.00 2.91 -19.06
C GLU A 43 7.57 3.55 -20.38
N LYS A 44 7.61 4.89 -20.46
CA LYS A 44 7.31 5.64 -21.70
C LYS A 44 8.23 5.28 -22.85
N ALA A 45 9.52 5.04 -22.58
CA ALA A 45 10.49 4.60 -23.58
C ALA A 45 10.19 3.19 -24.10
N SER A 46 9.74 2.28 -23.22
CA SER A 46 9.34 0.92 -23.59
C SER A 46 8.07 0.90 -24.44
N GLU A 47 7.07 1.71 -24.10
CA GLU A 47 5.84 1.86 -24.88
C GLU A 47 6.11 2.42 -26.27
N SER A 48 7.01 3.41 -26.37
CA SER A 48 7.41 4.02 -27.66
C SER A 48 8.23 3.07 -28.56
N ALA A 49 8.82 2.02 -27.98
CA ALA A 49 9.63 1.03 -28.68
C ALA A 49 8.84 -0.23 -29.09
N ALA A 50 7.60 -0.40 -28.59
CA ALA A 50 6.73 -1.48 -29.02
C ALA A 50 6.33 -1.24 -30.49
N PRO A 51 6.54 -2.21 -31.41
CA PRO A 51 6.11 -2.05 -32.78
C PRO A 51 4.58 -1.86 -32.79
N ALA A 52 4.11 -0.80 -33.44
CA ALA A 52 2.71 -0.67 -33.81
C ALA A 52 2.32 -1.97 -34.54
N ALA A 53 1.47 -2.78 -33.91
CA ALA A 53 0.98 -3.99 -34.55
C ALA A 53 0.39 -3.59 -35.91
N ASP A 54 0.89 -4.23 -36.96
CA ASP A 54 0.48 -4.06 -38.35
C ASP A 54 -1.04 -3.96 -38.45
N ASP A 55 -1.52 -2.79 -38.85
CA ASP A 55 -2.90 -2.57 -39.29
C ASP A 55 -3.02 -3.30 -40.64
N HIS A 56 -3.34 -4.60 -40.58
CA HIS A 56 -3.42 -5.48 -41.73
C HIS A 56 -4.41 -4.91 -42.77
N ALA A 57 -3.86 -4.63 -43.93
CA ALA A 57 -4.53 -4.19 -45.15
C ALA A 57 -5.86 -4.90 -45.41
N HIS A 58 -6.92 -4.12 -45.61
CA HIS A 58 -8.17 -4.58 -46.21
C HIS A 58 -7.96 -4.86 -47.71
N GLU A 59 -7.77 -6.12 -48.08
CA GLU A 59 -8.12 -6.61 -49.43
C GLU A 59 -9.56 -7.17 -49.43
N PRO A 60 -10.41 -6.83 -50.41
CA PRO A 60 -11.75 -7.41 -50.52
C PRO A 60 -11.69 -8.69 -51.36
N ALA A 61 -11.79 -9.86 -50.71
CA ALA A 61 -12.00 -11.13 -51.39
C ALA A 61 -13.33 -11.78 -50.96
N ALA A 62 -14.05 -12.28 -51.96
CA ALA A 62 -15.44 -12.70 -51.97
C ALA A 62 -15.78 -13.96 -51.14
N GLN A 63 -17.08 -14.10 -50.85
CA GLN A 63 -17.79 -15.23 -50.23
C GLN A 63 -17.28 -16.64 -50.57
N ALA A 64 -17.19 -17.51 -49.54
CA ALA A 64 -17.77 -18.86 -49.55
C ALA A 64 -17.91 -19.42 -48.11
N ALA A 65 -19.03 -20.09 -47.86
CA ALA A 65 -19.45 -20.67 -46.59
C ALA A 65 -18.67 -21.94 -46.18
N ALA A 66 -18.54 -22.22 -44.87
CA ALA A 66 -19.14 -23.37 -44.19
C ALA A 66 -18.57 -23.65 -42.76
N HIS A 67 -19.46 -24.19 -41.90
CA HIS A 67 -19.24 -25.04 -40.71
C HIS A 67 -18.87 -24.48 -39.32
N GLU A 68 -19.83 -24.71 -38.42
CA GLU A 68 -19.78 -25.29 -37.06
C GLU A 68 -19.39 -24.46 -35.83
N HIS A 69 -20.37 -24.38 -34.93
CA HIS A 69 -20.29 -23.80 -33.60
C HIS A 69 -19.61 -24.77 -32.63
N SER A 70 -18.42 -24.41 -32.15
CA SER A 70 -17.87 -24.98 -30.91
C SER A 70 -16.70 -24.13 -30.44
N HIS A 71 -16.95 -23.03 -29.70
CA HIS A 71 -15.98 -22.52 -28.74
C HIS A 71 -16.71 -21.85 -27.58
N ALA A 72 -16.54 -22.43 -26.39
CA ALA A 72 -16.81 -21.79 -25.13
C ALA A 72 -15.94 -20.52 -25.05
N ASN A 73 -16.58 -19.36 -25.05
CA ASN A 73 -15.92 -18.09 -24.77
C ASN A 73 -15.53 -18.08 -23.28
N ALA A 74 -14.30 -18.49 -23.00
CA ALA A 74 -13.59 -18.00 -21.84
C ALA A 74 -13.47 -16.48 -22.01
N HIS A 75 -14.02 -15.74 -21.06
CA HIS A 75 -13.87 -14.31 -20.98
C HIS A 75 -12.39 -13.97 -20.75
N GLU A 76 -11.65 -13.77 -21.82
CA GLU A 76 -10.37 -13.04 -21.79
C GLU A 76 -10.71 -11.57 -21.55
N HIS A 77 -10.56 -11.13 -20.31
CA HIS A 77 -10.56 -9.71 -19.97
C HIS A 77 -9.23 -9.12 -20.45
N GLU A 78 -9.15 -8.76 -21.74
CA GLU A 78 -8.12 -7.86 -22.24
C GLU A 78 -8.27 -6.50 -21.53
N HIS A 79 -7.32 -6.16 -20.67
CA HIS A 79 -7.19 -4.84 -20.08
C HIS A 79 -6.57 -3.89 -21.11
N ALA A 80 -7.38 -3.44 -22.08
CA ALA A 80 -7.04 -2.26 -22.86
C ALA A 80 -7.05 -1.05 -21.91
N HIS A 81 -5.89 -0.44 -21.67
CA HIS A 81 -5.80 0.84 -20.99
C HIS A 81 -6.54 1.88 -21.85
N ASP A 82 -7.71 2.32 -21.39
CA ASP A 82 -8.44 3.40 -22.05
C ASP A 82 -7.54 4.65 -22.02
N ALA A 83 -7.10 5.09 -23.20
CA ALA A 83 -6.22 6.26 -23.36
C ALA A 83 -6.85 7.56 -22.82
N ASN A 84 -8.11 7.51 -22.38
CA ASN A 84 -8.86 8.62 -21.77
C ASN A 84 -9.03 8.49 -20.26
N ALA A 85 -8.35 7.55 -19.60
CA ALA A 85 -8.36 7.46 -18.13
C ALA A 85 -7.79 8.76 -17.53
N TRP A 86 -8.56 9.43 -16.66
CA TRP A 86 -8.14 10.68 -16.03
C TRP A 86 -6.92 10.47 -15.13
N GLU A 87 -5.91 11.31 -15.30
CA GLU A 87 -4.77 11.44 -14.39
C GLU A 87 -4.56 12.91 -13.97
N PRO A 88 -4.10 13.18 -12.73
CA PRO A 88 -3.73 14.53 -12.32
C PRO A 88 -2.61 15.10 -13.19
N ALA A 89 -2.70 16.38 -13.58
CA ALA A 89 -1.59 17.01 -14.28
C ALA A 89 -0.33 17.11 -13.39
N ASP A 90 0.83 17.02 -14.02
CA ASP A 90 2.12 17.12 -13.32
C ASP A 90 2.28 18.48 -12.59
N GLY A 91 3.13 18.47 -11.57
CA GLY A 91 3.44 19.64 -10.76
C GLY A 91 2.45 19.84 -9.61
N ALA A 92 1.77 20.99 -9.58
CA ALA A 92 0.98 21.42 -8.42
C ALA A 92 -0.28 20.56 -8.19
N GLU A 93 -0.94 20.11 -9.26
CA GLU A 93 -2.15 19.29 -9.16
C GLU A 93 -1.83 17.90 -8.61
N ARG A 94 -0.88 17.18 -9.21
CA ARG A 94 -0.36 15.89 -8.71
C ARG A 94 0.12 15.98 -7.26
N THR A 95 0.86 17.04 -6.91
CA THR A 95 1.33 17.26 -5.53
C THR A 95 0.14 17.46 -4.58
N GLY A 96 -0.84 18.28 -4.95
CA GLY A 96 -2.03 18.55 -4.15
C GLY A 96 -2.85 17.30 -3.86
N TYR A 97 -3.13 16.48 -4.88
CA TYR A 97 -3.85 15.22 -4.71
C TYR A 97 -3.04 14.20 -3.90
N THR A 98 -1.72 14.15 -4.07
CA THR A 98 -0.84 13.28 -3.26
C THR A 98 -0.89 13.65 -1.79
N VAL A 99 -0.80 14.95 -1.47
CA VAL A 99 -0.93 15.45 -0.09
C VAL A 99 -2.30 15.10 0.48
N LEU A 100 -3.37 15.33 -0.28
CA LEU A 100 -4.73 15.04 0.15
C LEU A 100 -4.94 13.54 0.42
N ALA A 101 -4.43 12.68 -0.45
CA ALA A 101 -4.49 11.23 -0.29
C ALA A 101 -3.72 10.78 0.96
N ASN A 102 -2.49 11.27 1.14
CA ASN A 102 -1.66 10.96 2.30
C ASN A 102 -2.29 11.42 3.62
N VAL A 103 -2.85 12.63 3.65
CA VAL A 103 -3.56 13.15 4.84
C VAL A 103 -4.80 12.32 5.15
N SER A 104 -5.60 11.98 4.15
CA SER A 104 -6.80 11.16 4.33
C SER A 104 -6.47 9.77 4.88
N MET A 105 -5.45 9.13 4.30
CA MET A 105 -4.91 7.85 4.76
C MET A 105 -4.39 7.96 6.21
N ALA A 106 -3.63 9.00 6.52
CA ALA A 106 -3.07 9.22 7.85
C ALA A 106 -4.14 9.42 8.93
N VAL A 107 -5.23 10.13 8.61
CA VAL A 107 -6.40 10.26 9.50
C VAL A 107 -7.06 8.90 9.72
N GLY A 108 -7.19 8.08 8.67
CA GLY A 108 -7.69 6.71 8.79
C GLY A 108 -6.85 5.84 9.72
N PHE A 109 -5.53 5.85 9.57
CA PHE A 109 -4.64 5.10 10.48
C PHE A 109 -4.60 5.68 11.90
N ALA A 110 -4.73 6.99 12.07
CA ALA A 110 -4.88 7.60 13.40
C ALA A 110 -6.13 7.08 14.13
N LEU A 111 -7.26 6.90 13.42
CA LEU A 111 -8.47 6.30 13.98
C LEU A 111 -8.22 4.86 14.46
N LEU A 112 -7.54 4.06 13.64
CA LEU A 112 -7.19 2.68 13.99
C LEU A 112 -6.29 2.63 15.23
N LEU A 113 -5.29 3.51 15.33
CA LEU A 113 -4.44 3.61 16.52
C LEU A 113 -5.23 4.01 17.77
N VAL A 114 -6.11 5.01 17.68
CA VAL A 114 -6.97 5.42 18.80
C VAL A 114 -7.89 4.27 19.25
N ALA A 115 -8.47 3.53 18.31
CA ALA A 115 -9.27 2.34 18.63
C ALA A 115 -8.42 1.28 19.35
N ALA A 116 -7.21 1.01 18.86
CA ALA A 116 -6.28 0.07 19.51
C ALA A 116 -5.86 0.54 20.91
N PHE A 117 -5.64 1.83 21.12
CA PHE A 117 -5.33 2.41 22.43
C PHE A 117 -6.47 2.19 23.41
N ALA A 118 -7.71 2.48 23.00
CA ALA A 118 -8.90 2.30 23.82
C ALA A 118 -9.09 0.83 24.22
N LEU A 119 -8.91 -0.11 23.27
CA LEU A 119 -9.00 -1.55 23.54
C LEU A 119 -7.86 -2.07 24.42
N SER A 120 -6.68 -1.45 24.35
CA SER A 120 -5.51 -1.92 25.10
C SER A 120 -5.65 -1.75 26.62
N GLY A 121 -6.49 -0.81 27.08
CA GLY A 121 -6.65 -0.45 28.50
C GLY A 121 -5.38 0.08 29.17
N ARG A 122 -4.31 0.36 28.42
CA ARG A 122 -3.02 0.82 28.95
C ARG A 122 -2.94 2.35 28.97
N GLN A 123 -2.11 2.87 29.86
CA GLN A 123 -1.78 4.29 29.89
C GLN A 123 -0.93 4.64 28.65
N ILE A 124 -1.47 5.51 27.79
CA ILE A 124 -0.81 5.93 26.56
C ILE A 124 -0.10 7.28 26.76
N SER A 125 1.15 7.33 26.32
CA SER A 125 1.97 8.53 26.19
C SER A 125 2.54 8.62 24.78
N TRP A 126 3.24 9.70 24.44
CA TRP A 126 3.94 9.81 23.16
C TRP A 126 4.96 8.68 22.95
N ARG A 127 5.65 8.22 24.01
CA ARG A 127 6.64 7.12 23.93
C ARG A 127 5.99 5.79 23.61
N SER A 128 4.90 5.45 24.30
CA SER A 128 4.14 4.23 23.96
C SER A 128 3.48 4.38 22.58
N GLY A 129 3.05 5.60 22.22
CA GLY A 129 2.57 5.92 20.89
C GLY A 129 3.58 5.59 19.80
N LEU A 130 4.88 5.87 20.00
CA LEU A 130 5.94 5.45 19.08
C LEU A 130 5.98 3.92 18.91
N LEU A 131 5.83 3.16 19.99
CA LEU A 131 5.82 1.69 19.92
C LEU A 131 4.60 1.16 19.16
N TRP A 132 3.44 1.79 19.35
CA TRP A 132 2.24 1.46 18.58
C TRP A 132 2.37 1.85 17.10
N GLY A 133 3.00 2.99 16.81
CA GLY A 133 3.36 3.39 15.45
C GLY A 133 4.29 2.37 14.80
N LEU A 134 5.32 1.91 15.53
CA LEU A 134 6.23 0.88 15.08
C LEU A 134 5.52 -0.47 14.85
N ALA A 135 4.56 -0.83 15.70
CA ALA A 135 3.72 -2.00 15.48
C ALA A 135 2.86 -1.84 14.21
N GLY A 136 2.27 -0.67 13.99
CA GLY A 136 1.54 -0.35 12.75
C GLY A 136 2.42 -0.44 11.51
N TYR A 137 3.64 0.10 11.57
CA TYR A 137 4.64 -0.06 10.50
C TYR A 137 4.94 -1.54 10.21
N GLY A 138 5.12 -2.33 11.27
CA GLY A 138 5.31 -3.78 11.16
C GLY A 138 4.16 -4.49 10.45
N VAL A 139 2.93 -4.16 10.85
CA VAL A 139 1.68 -4.78 10.38
C VAL A 139 1.35 -4.41 8.94
N PHE A 140 1.35 -3.12 8.62
CA PHE A 140 0.80 -2.60 7.37
C PHE A 140 1.86 -2.43 6.28
N PHE A 141 3.14 -2.39 6.64
CA PHE A 141 4.23 -2.20 5.66
C PHE A 141 5.26 -3.33 5.70
N VAL A 142 5.94 -3.57 6.82
CA VAL A 142 7.10 -4.48 6.86
C VAL A 142 6.70 -5.91 6.54
N ALA A 143 5.75 -6.51 7.26
CA ALA A 143 5.39 -7.91 7.04
C ALA A 143 4.84 -8.18 5.63
N PRO A 144 3.96 -7.34 5.06
CA PRO A 144 3.55 -7.49 3.67
C PRO A 144 4.68 -7.26 2.66
N SER A 145 5.55 -6.26 2.88
CA SER A 145 6.65 -5.94 1.94
C SER A 145 7.75 -7.00 1.85
N LEU A 146 7.82 -7.93 2.81
CA LEU A 146 8.69 -9.10 2.70
C LEU A 146 8.26 -10.05 1.58
N GLY A 147 6.97 -10.05 1.21
CA GLY A 147 6.46 -10.86 0.09
C GLY A 147 6.11 -10.04 -1.15
N LEU A 148 5.50 -8.86 -0.95
CA LEU A 148 5.14 -7.92 -2.01
C LEU A 148 5.86 -6.57 -1.76
N PRO A 149 7.16 -6.46 -2.10
CA PRO A 149 7.89 -5.21 -1.95
C PRO A 149 7.25 -4.09 -2.79
N PRO A 150 7.44 -2.82 -2.44
CA PRO A 150 7.00 -1.71 -3.28
C PRO A 150 7.63 -1.78 -4.68
N GLU A 151 6.78 -1.75 -5.71
CA GLU A 151 7.16 -1.87 -7.11
C GLU A 151 7.21 -0.47 -7.77
N VAL A 152 8.19 -0.27 -8.65
CA VAL A 152 8.28 0.94 -9.48
C VAL A 152 7.32 0.86 -10.68
N PRO A 153 6.89 2.01 -11.24
CA PRO A 153 6.14 2.05 -12.50
C PRO A 153 6.78 1.18 -13.60
N GLY A 154 5.94 0.58 -14.45
CA GLY A 154 6.38 -0.36 -15.50
C GLY A 154 6.86 -1.73 -15.02
N THR A 155 6.57 -2.12 -13.77
CA THR A 155 6.83 -3.48 -13.26
C THR A 155 5.64 -4.40 -13.54
N LEU A 156 5.89 -5.59 -14.08
CA LEU A 156 4.86 -6.61 -14.27
C LEU A 156 4.40 -7.13 -12.90
N ALA A 157 3.10 -7.11 -12.67
CA ALA A 157 2.53 -7.47 -11.38
C ALA A 157 1.46 -8.56 -11.50
N ALA A 158 1.33 -9.37 -10.45
CA ALA A 158 0.24 -10.34 -10.32
C ALA A 158 -1.13 -9.63 -10.28
N PRO A 159 -2.24 -10.35 -10.56
CA PRO A 159 -3.58 -9.79 -10.50
C PRO A 159 -3.84 -9.01 -9.20
N LEU A 160 -4.35 -7.78 -9.35
CA LEU A 160 -4.50 -6.83 -8.24
C LEU A 160 -5.29 -7.43 -7.05
N GLN A 161 -6.39 -8.11 -7.34
CA GLN A 161 -7.25 -8.72 -6.33
C GLN A 161 -6.50 -9.76 -5.48
N ALA A 162 -5.63 -10.56 -6.10
CA ALA A 162 -4.84 -11.57 -5.39
C ALA A 162 -3.85 -10.90 -4.43
N ARG A 163 -3.14 -9.86 -4.90
CA ARG A 163 -2.21 -9.08 -4.08
C ARG A 163 -2.91 -8.40 -2.90
N GLN A 164 -4.09 -7.81 -3.14
CA GLN A 164 -4.90 -7.18 -2.09
C GLN A 164 -5.35 -8.19 -1.03
N LEU A 165 -5.84 -9.36 -1.43
CA LEU A 165 -6.27 -10.40 -0.49
C LEU A 165 -5.08 -10.92 0.34
N TRP A 166 -3.95 -11.18 -0.30
CA TRP A 166 -2.73 -11.62 0.38
C TRP A 166 -2.21 -10.55 1.34
N TRP A 167 -2.22 -9.28 0.94
CA TRP A 167 -1.81 -8.16 1.79
C TRP A 167 -2.69 -8.06 3.04
N VAL A 168 -4.03 -8.10 2.88
CA VAL A 168 -4.98 -8.03 4.00
C VAL A 168 -4.80 -9.22 4.94
N MET A 169 -4.64 -10.43 4.40
CA MET A 169 -4.33 -11.63 5.20
C MET A 169 -3.05 -11.45 6.01
N THR A 170 -1.96 -11.04 5.36
CA THR A 170 -0.65 -10.84 6.01
C THR A 170 -0.72 -9.79 7.11
N ALA A 171 -1.37 -8.65 6.84
CA ALA A 171 -1.57 -7.60 7.84
C ALA A 171 -2.42 -8.09 9.02
N ALA A 172 -3.55 -8.77 8.76
CA ALA A 172 -4.43 -9.29 9.80
C ALA A 172 -3.73 -10.33 10.69
N MET A 173 -2.99 -11.27 10.08
CA MET A 173 -2.25 -12.29 10.82
C MET A 173 -1.10 -11.69 11.63
N THR A 174 -0.39 -10.69 11.08
CA THR A 174 0.67 -9.97 11.81
C THR A 174 0.09 -9.19 12.99
N ALA A 175 -1.04 -8.49 12.81
CA ALA A 175 -1.72 -7.78 13.88
C ALA A 175 -2.19 -8.73 15.00
N ALA A 176 -2.78 -9.87 14.63
CA ALA A 176 -3.19 -10.91 15.57
C ALA A 176 -1.99 -11.52 16.31
N SER A 177 -0.89 -11.78 15.62
CA SER A 177 0.37 -12.27 16.20
C SER A 177 0.92 -11.31 17.26
N LEU A 178 1.05 -10.02 16.93
CA LEU A 178 1.48 -9.00 17.88
C LEU A 178 0.50 -8.89 19.06
N GLY A 179 -0.81 -8.98 18.79
CA GLY A 179 -1.84 -9.00 19.82
C GLY A 179 -1.66 -10.15 20.81
N LEU A 180 -1.41 -11.37 20.32
CA LEU A 180 -1.12 -12.54 21.16
C LEU A 180 0.13 -12.31 22.01
N PHE A 181 1.22 -11.81 21.43
CA PHE A 181 2.45 -11.55 22.18
C PHE A 181 2.28 -10.51 23.30
N VAL A 182 1.43 -9.50 23.09
CA VAL A 182 1.32 -8.33 23.97
C VAL A 182 0.23 -8.49 25.04
N PHE A 183 -0.86 -9.18 24.74
CA PHE A 183 -2.06 -9.23 25.59
C PHE A 183 -2.32 -10.58 26.26
N THR A 184 -1.69 -11.67 25.80
CA THR A 184 -1.90 -13.00 26.40
C THR A 184 -0.74 -13.41 27.32
N ARG A 185 -1.03 -14.30 28.27
CA ARG A 185 -0.04 -14.96 29.11
C ARG A 185 -0.08 -16.47 28.82
N GLY A 186 1.09 -17.08 28.61
CA GLY A 186 1.21 -18.51 28.31
C GLY A 186 2.06 -18.77 27.08
N TRP A 187 2.90 -19.80 27.12
CA TRP A 187 3.82 -20.12 26.03
C TRP A 187 3.12 -20.64 24.77
N LEU A 188 1.97 -21.32 24.92
CA LEU A 188 1.15 -21.80 23.79
C LEU A 188 0.64 -20.65 22.91
N TRP A 189 0.18 -19.56 23.51
CA TRP A 189 -0.26 -18.37 22.76
C TRP A 189 0.89 -17.67 22.05
N LYS A 190 2.10 -17.69 22.63
CA LYS A 190 3.31 -17.21 21.97
C LYS A 190 3.66 -18.07 20.77
N LEU A 191 3.55 -19.40 20.89
CA LEU A 191 3.75 -20.32 19.78
C LEU A 191 2.72 -20.07 18.66
N ALA A 192 1.45 -19.91 19.01
CA ALA A 192 0.41 -19.54 18.05
C ALA A 192 0.70 -18.18 17.38
N GLY A 193 1.22 -17.20 18.13
CA GLY A 193 1.67 -15.92 17.57
C GLY A 193 2.80 -16.08 16.56
N VAL A 194 3.80 -16.92 16.85
CA VAL A 194 4.87 -17.23 15.89
C VAL A 194 4.28 -17.88 14.64
N LEU A 195 3.40 -18.87 14.79
CA LEU A 195 2.77 -19.53 13.65
C LEU A 195 2.01 -18.53 12.78
N LEU A 196 1.18 -17.67 13.38
CA LEU A 196 0.46 -16.63 12.64
C LEU A 196 1.39 -15.67 11.89
N LEU A 197 2.56 -15.36 12.45
CA LEU A 197 3.52 -14.47 11.80
C LEU A 197 4.13 -15.08 10.54
N VAL A 198 4.37 -16.40 10.53
CA VAL A 198 5.11 -17.08 9.46
C VAL A 198 4.20 -17.69 8.38
N VAL A 199 2.96 -18.08 8.74
CA VAL A 199 2.01 -18.68 7.79
C VAL A 199 1.82 -17.88 6.49
N PRO A 200 1.61 -16.54 6.48
CA PRO A 200 1.42 -15.82 5.21
C PRO A 200 2.65 -15.90 4.29
N HIS A 201 3.85 -15.96 4.86
CA HIS A 201 5.11 -16.10 4.11
C HIS A 201 5.33 -17.51 3.59
N PHE A 202 4.79 -18.54 4.24
CA PHE A 202 4.76 -19.91 3.71
C PHE A 202 3.74 -20.09 2.58
N ILE A 203 2.59 -19.41 2.65
CA ILE A 203 1.60 -19.39 1.55
C ILE A 203 2.24 -18.75 0.30
N GLY A 204 3.11 -17.76 0.50
CA GLY A 204 3.81 -17.07 -0.57
C GLY A 204 2.96 -15.95 -1.18
N ALA A 205 3.61 -14.85 -1.55
CA ALA A 205 2.95 -13.75 -2.22
C ALA A 205 2.60 -14.11 -3.67
N PRO A 206 1.44 -13.66 -4.21
CA PRO A 206 1.10 -13.81 -5.61
C PRO A 206 2.17 -13.17 -6.51
N GLN A 207 2.70 -13.94 -7.46
CA GLN A 207 3.71 -13.50 -8.42
C GLN A 207 3.11 -13.40 -9.84
N PRO A 208 3.63 -12.52 -10.70
CA PRO A 208 3.27 -12.53 -12.12
C PRO A 208 3.75 -13.82 -12.78
N GLU A 209 3.08 -14.24 -13.87
CA GLU A 209 3.49 -15.42 -14.65
C GLU A 209 4.88 -15.21 -15.27
N VAL A 210 5.13 -13.99 -15.74
CA VAL A 210 6.43 -13.54 -16.27
C VAL A 210 6.95 -12.41 -15.40
N HIS A 211 8.17 -12.58 -14.90
CA HIS A 211 8.83 -11.55 -14.11
C HIS A 211 9.50 -10.56 -15.06
N GLY A 212 9.25 -9.27 -14.86
CA GLY A 212 9.85 -8.23 -15.68
C GLY A 212 9.60 -6.85 -15.10
N SER A 213 10.58 -5.97 -15.32
CA SER A 213 10.45 -4.54 -15.09
C SER A 213 11.19 -3.81 -16.21
N VAL A 214 10.61 -2.72 -16.69
CA VAL A 214 11.25 -1.84 -17.68
C VAL A 214 12.34 -0.98 -17.04
N ALA A 215 12.25 -0.75 -15.73
CA ALA A 215 13.22 0.02 -14.98
C ALA A 215 14.41 -0.83 -14.53
N PRO A 216 15.62 -0.26 -14.41
CA PRO A 216 16.78 -0.97 -13.88
C PRO A 216 16.58 -1.43 -12.43
N GLU A 217 17.17 -2.58 -12.09
CA GLU A 217 17.11 -3.18 -10.74
C GLU A 217 17.64 -2.23 -9.66
N GLU A 218 18.66 -1.42 -9.94
CA GLU A 218 19.17 -0.46 -8.95
C GLU A 218 18.11 0.60 -8.58
N LEU A 219 17.26 0.98 -9.54
CA LEU A 219 16.17 1.92 -9.34
C LEU A 219 15.08 1.30 -8.47
N ALA A 220 14.71 0.05 -8.73
CA ALA A 220 13.75 -0.70 -7.92
C ALA A 220 14.24 -0.84 -6.46
N GLN A 221 15.50 -1.21 -6.26
CA GLN A 221 16.07 -1.29 -4.91
C GLN A 221 16.16 0.06 -4.19
N ALA A 222 16.43 1.14 -4.93
CA ALA A 222 16.37 2.49 -4.36
C ALA A 222 14.94 2.84 -3.93
N PHE A 223 13.93 2.47 -4.73
CA PHE A 223 12.52 2.70 -4.41
C PHE A 223 12.08 1.95 -3.15
N ILE A 224 12.44 0.67 -3.02
CA ILE A 224 12.13 -0.14 -1.83
C ILE A 224 12.70 0.54 -0.56
N ARG A 225 13.96 0.96 -0.61
CA ARG A 225 14.64 1.61 0.53
C ARG A 225 14.02 2.98 0.86
N ALA A 226 13.77 3.82 -0.15
CA ALA A 226 13.18 5.14 0.03
C ALA A 226 11.76 5.04 0.61
N THR A 227 10.95 4.12 0.09
CA THR A 227 9.56 3.89 0.54
C THR A 227 9.53 3.31 1.95
N ALA A 228 10.44 2.39 2.29
CA ALA A 228 10.57 1.87 3.65
C ALA A 228 10.94 2.96 4.65
N ALA A 229 11.92 3.81 4.32
CA ALA A 229 12.31 4.94 5.16
C ALA A 229 11.16 5.95 5.34
N ALA A 230 10.46 6.30 4.25
CA ALA A 230 9.32 7.22 4.29
C ALA A 230 8.19 6.68 5.18
N ASN A 231 7.84 5.40 5.03
CA ASN A 231 6.84 4.75 5.87
C ASN A 231 7.27 4.68 7.34
N ALA A 232 8.53 4.38 7.63
CA ALA A 232 9.04 4.36 9.00
C ALA A 232 8.91 5.74 9.68
N VAL A 233 9.30 6.82 8.99
CA VAL A 233 9.15 8.20 9.48
C VAL A 233 7.68 8.52 9.72
N PHE A 234 6.81 8.19 8.76
CA PHE A 234 5.37 8.41 8.86
C PHE A 234 4.76 7.70 10.07
N TRP A 235 5.00 6.40 10.23
CA TRP A 235 4.40 5.60 11.29
C TRP A 235 4.89 5.99 12.68
N LEU A 236 6.17 6.35 12.83
CA LEU A 236 6.70 6.89 14.08
C LEU A 236 6.07 8.24 14.41
N ALA A 237 5.97 9.16 13.45
CA ALA A 237 5.34 10.45 13.64
C ALA A 237 3.85 10.29 13.99
N LEU A 238 3.11 9.49 13.23
CA LEU A 238 1.70 9.19 13.44
C LEU A 238 1.47 8.59 14.83
N GLY A 239 2.23 7.56 15.22
CA GLY A 239 2.14 6.93 16.53
C GLY A 239 2.45 7.89 17.68
N GLY A 240 3.56 8.63 17.57
CA GLY A 240 3.99 9.60 18.58
C GLY A 240 2.99 10.74 18.78
N LEU A 241 2.51 11.34 17.69
CA LEU A 241 1.51 12.42 17.70
C LEU A 241 0.16 11.92 18.22
N THR A 242 -0.32 10.78 17.72
CA THR A 242 -1.59 10.20 18.17
C THR A 242 -1.53 9.86 19.66
N GLY A 243 -0.44 9.25 20.15
CA GLY A 243 -0.24 8.97 21.57
C GLY A 243 -0.14 10.24 22.43
N PHE A 244 0.50 11.29 21.93
CA PHE A 244 0.57 12.60 22.60
C PHE A 244 -0.82 13.23 22.74
N PHE A 245 -1.57 13.34 21.65
CA PHE A 245 -2.89 13.97 21.65
C PHE A 245 -3.93 13.12 22.38
N TYR A 246 -3.86 11.79 22.28
CA TYR A 246 -4.73 10.88 23.03
C TYR A 246 -4.59 11.10 24.54
N ARG A 247 -3.37 11.24 25.06
CA ARG A 247 -3.15 11.54 26.49
C ARG A 247 -3.66 12.92 26.90
N ARG A 248 -3.60 13.89 25.99
CA ARG A 248 -3.96 15.29 26.27
C ARG A 248 -5.47 15.54 26.26
N PHE A 249 -6.20 14.73 25.51
CA PHE A 249 -7.61 14.95 25.15
C PHE A 249 -8.56 13.80 25.48
N GLY A 250 -8.04 12.59 25.66
CA GLY A 250 -8.78 11.44 26.19
C GLY A 250 -8.86 11.46 27.70
#